data_AF-A0A6I3MQ93-F1
#
_entry.id   AF-A0A6I3MQ93-F1
#
_cell.length_a   1.000
_cell.length_b   1.000
_cell.length_c   1.000
_cell.angle_alpha   90.00
_cell.angle_beta   90.00
_cell.angle_gamma   90.00
#
_symmetry.space_group_name_H-M   'P 1'
#
loop_
_entity.id
_entity.type
_entity.pdbx_description
1 polymer ?
#
loop_
_entity_poly.entity_id
_entity_poly.type
_entity_poly.pdbx_seq_one_letter_code
_entity_poly.pdbx_strand_id
1 'polypeptide(L)'
;MKFETVLLLCVLCFFVSCKKEIPASIKLKVEFEDKLKKELPRVYSIAVYKNGKIFKTFNRFEKPYIRKEIDLDSLSNGTYKFVYMNFLNQTVQKSVEVKENKVYNISIYPDSSDYTSLINKSFVSNLSENQQVEFYYESVGCFHSFEGSFVVTKKANAYYIKSRTISKKLNKKELDLIIKMECELDLLQDGGCTTSDYYVVKFGKNEKEFHDRTCAWQGWTNMFKQINIKS
;
A
#
# COMPACT_ATOMS: atom_id res chain seq x y z
N MET A 1 9.71 25.00 71.92
CA MET A 1 10.17 24.58 70.57
C MET A 1 9.72 23.14 70.35
N LYS A 2 9.16 22.80 69.16
CA LYS A 2 8.70 21.45 68.70
C LYS A 2 7.19 21.28 68.47
N PHE A 3 6.56 22.20 67.74
CA PHE A 3 5.27 21.89 67.08
C PHE A 3 5.18 22.48 65.67
N GLU A 4 5.80 23.64 65.44
CA GLU A 4 5.81 24.28 64.11
C GLU A 4 6.68 23.55 63.07
N THR A 5 7.70 22.79 63.51
CA THR A 5 8.58 22.05 62.60
C THR A 5 7.94 20.79 62.02
N VAL A 6 6.89 20.25 62.66
CA VAL A 6 6.21 19.03 62.21
C VAL A 6 5.17 19.35 61.12
N LEU A 7 4.55 20.53 61.18
CA LEU A 7 3.54 20.93 60.19
C LEU A 7 4.16 21.24 58.81
N LEU A 8 5.40 21.77 58.80
CA LEU A 8 6.12 22.07 57.55
C LEU A 8 6.54 20.80 56.77
N LEU A 9 6.78 19.68 57.47
CA LEU A 9 7.18 18.41 56.84
C LEU A 9 5.99 17.70 56.15
N CYS A 10 4.77 17.85 56.67
CA CYS A 10 3.56 17.28 56.05
C CYS A 10 3.12 18.00 54.78
N VAL A 11 3.40 19.30 54.64
CA VAL A 11 3.02 20.08 53.45
C VAL A 11 3.95 19.80 52.25
N LEU A 12 5.21 19.42 52.50
CA LEU A 12 6.17 19.06 51.44
C LEU A 12 5.88 17.71 50.75
N CYS A 13 5.07 16.83 51.35
CA CYS A 13 4.72 15.54 50.75
C CYS A 13 3.63 15.63 49.67
N PHE A 14 2.89 16.74 49.56
CA PHE A 14 1.78 16.88 48.60
C PHE A 14 2.19 17.42 47.21
N PHE A 15 3.46 17.81 47.02
CA PHE A 15 3.95 18.31 45.72
C PHE A 15 4.71 17.28 44.88
N VAL A 16 4.76 16.02 45.31
CA VAL A 16 5.08 14.92 44.38
C VAL A 16 3.86 14.71 43.49
N SER A 17 3.67 15.64 42.55
CA SER A 17 2.79 15.44 41.41
C SER A 17 3.32 14.21 40.69
N CYS A 18 2.75 13.04 40.98
CA CYS A 18 2.91 11.84 40.18
C CYS A 18 2.39 12.19 38.79
N LYS A 19 3.27 12.73 37.94
CA LYS A 19 3.04 12.78 36.50
C LYS A 19 2.82 11.32 36.12
N LYS A 20 1.58 10.99 35.77
CA LYS A 20 1.22 9.65 35.31
C LYS A 20 2.10 9.36 34.11
N GLU A 21 3.14 8.56 34.29
CA GLU A 21 3.99 8.15 33.18
C GLU A 21 3.10 7.37 32.22
N ILE A 22 2.95 7.91 31.01
CA ILE A 22 2.24 7.23 29.94
C ILE A 22 3.23 6.18 29.43
N PRO A 23 3.01 4.88 29.68
CA PRO A 23 3.92 3.88 29.15
C PRO A 23 3.96 3.99 27.63
N ALA A 24 5.13 3.71 27.04
CA ALA A 24 5.24 3.78 25.59
C ALA A 24 4.22 2.84 24.93
N SER A 25 3.59 3.31 23.86
CA SER A 25 2.63 2.52 23.09
C SER A 25 2.74 2.79 21.60
N ILE A 26 2.31 1.83 20.79
CA ILE A 26 2.17 2.02 19.34
C ILE A 26 0.70 1.92 18.96
N LYS A 27 0.24 2.94 18.24
CA LYS A 27 -1.03 2.93 17.50
C LYS A 27 -0.73 2.64 16.03
N LEU A 28 -0.97 1.39 15.63
CA LEU A 28 -0.77 0.95 14.26
C LEU A 28 -2.06 1.13 13.47
N LYS A 29 -2.03 1.98 12.46
CA LYS A 29 -3.11 2.21 11.50
C LYS A 29 -2.87 1.42 10.22
N VAL A 30 -3.93 0.79 9.72
CA VAL A 30 -3.96 0.16 8.41
C VAL A 30 -4.67 1.12 7.46
N GLU A 31 -3.91 1.69 6.52
CA GLU A 31 -4.35 2.78 5.64
C GLU A 31 -4.07 2.46 4.18
N PHE A 32 -4.63 3.28 3.27
CA PHE A 32 -4.29 3.26 1.85
C PHE A 32 -3.08 4.13 1.56
N GLU A 33 -2.16 3.62 0.75
CA GLU A 33 -1.23 4.44 0.00
C GLU A 33 -1.98 5.19 -1.11
N ASP A 34 -2.84 4.49 -1.88
CA ASP A 34 -3.70 5.10 -2.89
C ASP A 34 -5.06 5.52 -2.29
N LYS A 35 -5.18 6.82 -2.01
CA LYS A 35 -6.39 7.44 -1.44
C LYS A 35 -7.62 7.38 -2.35
N LEU A 36 -7.48 6.94 -3.61
CA LEU A 36 -8.62 6.76 -4.51
C LEU A 36 -9.34 5.42 -4.30
N LYS A 37 -8.68 4.45 -3.64
CA LYS A 37 -9.25 3.15 -3.34
C LYS A 37 -10.33 3.26 -2.26
N LYS A 38 -11.37 2.44 -2.40
CA LYS A 38 -12.56 2.47 -1.52
C LYS A 38 -12.55 1.37 -0.45
N GLU A 39 -11.87 0.26 -0.70
CA GLU A 39 -11.85 -0.90 0.21
C GLU A 39 -10.44 -1.39 0.47
N LEU A 40 -10.09 -1.54 1.75
CA LEU A 40 -8.75 -1.98 2.14
C LEU A 40 -8.57 -3.43 1.73
N PRO A 41 -7.42 -3.80 1.14
CA PRO A 41 -7.14 -5.19 0.88
C PRO A 41 -7.13 -5.97 2.19
N ARG A 42 -7.50 -7.25 2.12
CA ARG A 42 -7.44 -8.15 3.27
C ARG A 42 -5.98 -8.33 3.68
N VAL A 43 -5.62 -7.88 4.89
CA VAL A 43 -4.36 -8.25 5.53
C VAL A 43 -4.61 -9.49 6.39
N TYR A 44 -3.94 -10.60 6.08
CA TYR A 44 -4.21 -11.86 6.78
C TYR A 44 -3.45 -12.01 8.09
N SER A 45 -2.24 -11.45 8.14
CA SER A 45 -1.41 -11.48 9.35
C SER A 45 -0.49 -10.28 9.43
N ILE A 46 -0.17 -9.89 10.67
CA ILE A 46 0.90 -8.94 11.00
C ILE A 46 1.74 -9.58 12.10
N ALA A 47 3.00 -9.87 11.80
CA ALA A 47 3.98 -10.31 12.77
C ALA A 47 4.77 -9.09 13.28
N VAL A 48 4.78 -8.89 14.59
CA VAL A 48 5.53 -7.82 15.26
C VAL A 48 6.76 -8.44 15.91
N TYR A 49 7.93 -7.96 15.54
CA TYR A 49 9.21 -8.35 16.11
C TYR A 49 9.73 -7.23 17.01
N LYS A 50 10.29 -7.56 18.16
CA LYS A 50 11.08 -6.66 18.99
C LYS A 50 12.52 -7.13 19.01
N ASN A 51 13.45 -6.30 18.55
CA ASN A 51 14.88 -6.61 18.46
C ASN A 51 15.16 -7.98 17.80
N GLY A 52 14.44 -8.27 16.71
CA GLY A 52 14.58 -9.51 15.94
C GLY A 52 13.82 -10.74 16.48
N LYS A 53 13.22 -10.68 17.67
CA LYS A 53 12.41 -11.77 18.24
C LYS A 53 10.92 -11.48 18.06
N ILE A 54 10.10 -12.51 17.83
CA ILE A 54 8.65 -12.35 17.75
C ILE A 54 8.15 -11.80 19.09
N PHE A 55 7.49 -10.65 19.04
CA PHE A 55 6.87 -9.99 20.17
C PHE A 55 5.37 -10.29 20.23
N LYS A 56 4.68 -10.19 19.10
CA LYS A 56 3.25 -10.47 18.99
C LYS A 56 2.91 -10.83 17.54
N THR A 57 1.96 -11.72 17.36
CA THR A 57 1.41 -12.03 16.04
C THR A 57 -0.08 -11.78 16.05
N PHE A 58 -0.55 -11.06 15.04
CA PHE A 58 -1.96 -10.87 14.75
C PHE A 58 -2.31 -11.78 13.58
N ASN A 59 -3.01 -12.88 13.86
CA ASN A 59 -3.49 -13.84 12.86
C ASN A 59 -5.02 -13.78 12.80
N ARG A 60 -5.59 -14.06 11.62
CA ARG A 60 -7.04 -14.29 11.35
C ARG A 60 -7.94 -13.90 12.53
N PHE A 61 -8.26 -12.62 12.59
CA PHE A 61 -9.30 -12.09 13.47
C PHE A 61 -10.60 -12.86 13.20
N GLU A 62 -11.42 -13.08 14.23
CA GLU A 62 -12.65 -13.89 14.16
C GLU A 62 -13.65 -13.51 13.06
N LYS A 63 -13.49 -12.37 12.36
CA LYS A 63 -14.16 -12.01 11.10
C LYS A 63 -13.18 -11.21 10.22
N PRO A 64 -13.31 -11.20 8.88
CA PRO A 64 -12.20 -11.37 7.94
C PRO A 64 -11.30 -10.15 7.67
N TYR A 65 -11.18 -9.22 8.62
CA TYR A 65 -10.44 -7.97 8.45
C TYR A 65 -9.66 -7.62 9.70
N ILE A 66 -8.44 -7.11 9.52
CA ILE A 66 -7.72 -6.42 10.59
C ILE A 66 -8.51 -5.15 10.91
N ARG A 67 -8.72 -4.87 12.20
CA ARG A 67 -9.23 -3.56 12.62
C ARG A 67 -8.33 -2.47 12.02
N LYS A 68 -8.92 -1.37 11.54
CA LYS A 68 -8.16 -0.25 10.98
C LYS A 68 -7.09 0.30 11.94
N GLU A 69 -7.25 0.04 13.23
CA GLU A 69 -6.30 0.43 14.28
C GLU A 69 -6.01 -0.78 15.21
N ILE A 70 -4.73 -0.97 15.51
CA ILE A 70 -4.22 -1.93 16.50
C ILE A 70 -3.41 -1.14 17.53
N ASP A 71 -3.73 -1.34 18.81
CA ASP A 71 -2.98 -0.79 19.92
C ASP A 71 -2.00 -1.83 20.50
N LEU A 72 -0.78 -1.36 20.76
CA LEU A 72 0.29 -2.08 21.44
C LEU A 72 0.77 -1.23 22.61
N ASP A 73 0.26 -1.51 23.81
CA ASP A 73 0.59 -0.74 25.02
C ASP A 73 1.74 -1.36 25.82
N SER A 74 2.25 -0.60 26.80
CA SER A 74 3.26 -1.06 27.76
C SER A 74 4.54 -1.56 27.10
N LEU A 75 5.01 -0.81 26.10
CA LEU A 75 6.21 -1.12 25.35
C LEU A 75 7.45 -0.65 26.09
N SER A 76 8.45 -1.51 26.14
CA SER A 76 9.81 -1.18 26.58
C SER A 76 10.68 -0.73 25.41
N ASN A 77 11.78 -0.04 25.69
CA ASN A 77 12.71 0.42 24.67
C ASN A 77 13.21 -0.70 23.73
N GLY A 78 13.37 -0.35 22.45
CA GLY A 78 13.86 -1.25 21.41
C GLY A 78 13.29 -0.94 20.02
N THR A 79 13.74 -1.69 19.03
CA THR A 79 13.25 -1.61 17.67
C THR A 79 12.10 -2.59 17.48
N TYR A 80 10.94 -2.06 17.12
CA TYR A 80 9.77 -2.84 16.75
C TYR A 80 9.64 -2.88 15.23
N LYS A 81 9.46 -4.07 14.66
CA LYS A 81 9.30 -4.29 13.22
C LYS A 81 7.99 -5.02 12.94
N PHE A 82 7.13 -4.38 12.16
CA PHE A 82 5.87 -4.91 11.65
C PHE A 82 6.13 -5.55 10.30
N VAL A 83 5.85 -6.84 10.18
CA VAL A 83 6.01 -7.62 8.95
C VAL A 83 4.64 -8.15 8.54
N TYR A 84 4.24 -7.87 7.30
CA TYR A 84 2.95 -8.28 6.75
C TYR A 84 3.08 -8.54 5.26
N MET A 85 2.09 -9.22 4.71
CA MET A 85 2.00 -9.47 3.28
C MET A 85 1.01 -8.47 2.67
N ASN A 86 1.43 -7.76 1.62
CA ASN A 86 0.53 -6.88 0.87
C ASN A 86 -0.37 -7.71 -0.07
N PHE A 87 -1.33 -7.06 -0.76
CA PHE A 87 -2.25 -7.80 -1.65
C PHE A 87 -1.59 -8.33 -2.93
N LEU A 88 -0.37 -7.87 -3.23
CA LEU A 88 0.49 -8.35 -4.31
C LEU A 88 1.48 -9.43 -3.83
N ASN A 89 1.25 -10.00 -2.64
CA ASN A 89 2.05 -11.08 -2.03
C ASN A 89 3.53 -10.76 -1.82
N GLN A 90 3.83 -9.48 -1.68
CA GLN A 90 5.13 -9.00 -1.27
C GLN A 90 5.17 -8.94 0.26
N THR A 91 6.27 -9.39 0.84
CA THR A 91 6.52 -9.22 2.27
C THR A 91 7.00 -7.79 2.51
N VAL A 92 6.18 -7.00 3.19
CA VAL A 92 6.46 -5.61 3.52
C VAL A 92 6.84 -5.49 5.00
N GLN A 93 7.79 -4.61 5.29
CA GLN A 93 8.25 -4.34 6.65
C GLN A 93 8.24 -2.86 6.99
N LYS A 94 7.80 -2.53 8.21
CA LYS A 94 7.85 -1.18 8.79
C LYS A 94 8.51 -1.26 10.16
N SER A 95 9.52 -0.43 10.40
CA SER A 95 10.21 -0.39 11.69
C SER A 95 10.00 0.93 12.41
N VAL A 96 9.98 0.87 13.75
CA VAL A 96 9.98 2.02 14.67
C VAL A 96 10.94 1.77 15.80
N GLU A 97 11.58 2.82 16.27
CA GLU A 97 12.43 2.77 17.46
C GLU A 97 11.69 3.40 18.65
N VAL A 98 11.44 2.61 19.69
CA VAL A 98 10.81 3.05 20.94
C VAL A 98 11.92 3.39 21.94
N LYS A 99 11.95 4.65 22.39
CA LYS A 99 12.93 5.20 23.34
C LYS A 99 12.32 6.01 24.48
N GLU A 100 11.12 6.55 24.25
CA GLU A 100 10.45 7.48 25.13
C GLU A 100 9.07 6.95 25.51
N ASN A 101 8.63 7.32 26.70
CA ASN A 101 7.29 7.06 27.22
C ASN A 101 6.25 7.96 26.52
N LYS A 102 5.89 7.58 25.29
CA LYS A 102 4.90 8.27 24.45
C LYS A 102 4.16 7.31 23.52
N VAL A 103 3.15 7.86 22.86
CA VAL A 103 2.39 7.17 21.82
C VAL A 103 3.07 7.36 20.46
N TYR A 104 3.42 6.25 19.81
CA TYR A 104 3.98 6.19 18.46
C TYR A 104 2.86 5.87 17.47
N ASN A 105 2.54 6.79 16.57
CA ASN A 105 1.57 6.56 15.51
C ASN A 105 2.27 6.02 14.27
N ILE A 106 1.86 4.85 13.80
CA ILE A 106 2.46 4.17 12.65
C ILE A 106 1.37 3.80 11.68
N SER A 107 1.61 4.03 10.40
CA SER A 107 0.74 3.52 9.34
C SER A 107 1.45 2.42 8.56
N ILE A 108 0.70 1.39 8.20
CA ILE A 108 1.07 0.41 7.19
C ILE A 108 0.10 0.49 6.01
N TYR A 109 0.62 0.16 4.84
CA TYR A 109 -0.09 0.26 3.57
C TYR A 109 -0.16 -1.13 2.94
N PRO A 110 -1.27 -1.85 3.10
CA PRO A 110 -1.47 -3.15 2.46
C PRO A 110 -1.55 -3.05 0.95
N ASP A 111 -1.78 -1.84 0.43
CA ASP A 111 -1.94 -1.55 -0.97
C ASP A 111 -0.72 -0.95 -1.66
N SER A 112 0.39 -0.81 -0.94
CA SER A 112 1.65 -0.41 -1.53
C SER A 112 2.27 -1.55 -2.32
N SER A 113 3.08 -1.21 -3.32
CA SER A 113 3.77 -2.14 -4.19
C SER A 113 5.24 -1.76 -4.34
N ASP A 114 6.14 -2.73 -4.23
CA ASP A 114 7.53 -2.55 -4.65
C ASP A 114 7.72 -3.15 -6.04
N TYR A 115 7.38 -2.37 -7.05
CA TYR A 115 7.46 -2.74 -8.47
C TYR A 115 8.77 -2.26 -9.12
N THR A 116 9.66 -1.59 -8.37
CA THR A 116 10.81 -0.88 -8.93
C THR A 116 11.79 -1.81 -9.65
N SER A 117 11.97 -3.02 -9.13
CA SER A 117 12.79 -4.08 -9.72
C SER A 117 12.24 -4.62 -11.06
N LEU A 118 11.00 -4.30 -11.41
CA LEU A 118 10.34 -4.71 -12.64
C LEU A 118 10.36 -3.63 -13.73
N ILE A 119 10.76 -2.39 -13.39
CA ILE A 119 10.78 -1.28 -14.35
C ILE A 119 11.67 -1.60 -15.56
N ASN A 120 12.79 -2.29 -15.37
CA ASN A 120 13.67 -2.70 -16.48
C ASN A 120 13.07 -3.78 -17.40
N LYS A 121 11.98 -4.44 -16.98
CA LYS A 121 11.23 -5.44 -17.76
C LYS A 121 9.93 -4.89 -18.37
N SER A 122 9.54 -3.66 -18.02
CA SER A 122 8.38 -2.99 -18.62
C SER A 122 8.64 -2.71 -20.10
N PHE A 123 7.68 -3.04 -20.96
CA PHE A 123 7.72 -2.67 -22.36
C PHE A 123 7.63 -1.15 -22.53
N VAL A 124 6.80 -0.47 -21.72
CA VAL A 124 6.62 0.99 -21.81
C VAL A 124 7.91 1.74 -21.45
N SER A 125 8.57 1.37 -20.37
CA SER A 125 9.82 2.01 -19.92
C SER A 125 10.94 1.88 -20.96
N ASN A 126 10.97 0.76 -21.68
CA ASN A 126 12.01 0.40 -22.65
C ASN A 126 11.68 0.78 -24.10
N LEU A 127 10.58 1.52 -24.35
CA LEU A 127 10.25 1.97 -25.70
C LEU A 127 11.40 2.78 -26.32
N SER A 128 11.81 2.36 -27.51
CA SER A 128 12.64 3.14 -28.43
C SER A 128 11.78 4.02 -29.32
N GLU A 129 12.44 4.93 -30.06
CA GLU A 129 11.77 5.87 -30.96
C GLU A 129 10.90 5.15 -32.00
N ASN A 130 9.66 5.65 -32.20
CA ASN A 130 8.61 5.08 -33.06
C ASN A 130 8.10 3.68 -32.69
N GLN A 131 8.48 3.16 -31.52
CA GLN A 131 7.90 1.92 -31.00
C GLN A 131 6.63 2.18 -30.18
N GLN A 132 5.80 1.15 -30.04
CA GLN A 132 4.57 1.20 -29.27
C GLN A 132 4.33 -0.05 -28.44
N VAL A 133 3.59 0.13 -27.35
CA VAL A 133 3.01 -0.95 -26.53
C VAL A 133 1.50 -0.83 -26.59
N GLU A 134 0.83 -1.95 -26.80
CA GLU A 134 -0.63 -2.03 -26.83
C GLU A 134 -1.13 -2.71 -25.57
N PHE A 135 -2.13 -2.11 -24.95
CA PHE A 135 -2.79 -2.63 -23.76
C PHE A 135 -4.24 -2.95 -24.12
N TYR A 136 -4.66 -4.14 -23.75
CA TYR A 136 -6.06 -4.58 -23.77
C TYR A 136 -6.47 -4.99 -22.37
N TYR A 137 -7.72 -4.69 -22.03
CA TYR A 137 -8.33 -4.99 -20.76
C TYR A 137 -9.77 -5.43 -20.97
N GLU A 138 -10.16 -6.47 -20.26
CA GLU A 138 -11.52 -6.94 -20.19
C GLU A 138 -11.87 -7.23 -18.72
N SER A 139 -13.05 -6.80 -18.28
CA SER A 139 -13.59 -7.13 -16.96
C SER A 139 -14.95 -7.77 -17.14
N VAL A 140 -15.08 -9.00 -16.64
CA VAL A 140 -16.31 -9.78 -16.71
C VAL A 140 -16.75 -10.17 -15.31
N GLY A 141 -17.99 -9.87 -14.97
CA GLY A 141 -18.65 -10.33 -13.75
C GLY A 141 -20.11 -10.67 -14.00
N CYS A 142 -20.83 -11.10 -12.95
CA CYS A 142 -22.23 -11.52 -13.09
C CYS A 142 -23.17 -10.41 -13.59
N PHE A 143 -22.81 -9.13 -13.37
CA PHE A 143 -23.67 -7.97 -13.66
C PHE A 143 -22.98 -6.88 -14.45
N HIS A 144 -21.77 -7.14 -14.98
CA HIS A 144 -21.05 -6.17 -15.80
C HIS A 144 -20.11 -6.87 -16.79
N SER A 145 -19.91 -6.20 -17.92
CA SER A 145 -18.89 -6.52 -18.90
C SER A 145 -18.30 -5.21 -19.38
N PHE A 146 -16.99 -5.07 -19.35
CA PHE A 146 -16.29 -3.88 -19.81
C PHE A 146 -15.05 -4.26 -20.59
N GLU A 147 -14.80 -3.61 -21.72
CA GLU A 147 -13.59 -3.75 -22.51
C GLU A 147 -12.92 -2.39 -22.70
N GLY A 148 -11.59 -2.40 -22.71
CA GLY A 148 -10.78 -1.21 -22.91
C GLY A 148 -9.50 -1.53 -23.66
N SER A 149 -9.02 -0.55 -24.42
CA SER A 149 -7.68 -0.62 -25.00
C SER A 149 -7.05 0.76 -25.11
N PHE A 150 -5.73 0.79 -25.02
CA PHE A 150 -4.94 1.96 -25.35
C PHE A 150 -3.56 1.56 -25.88
N VAL A 151 -2.93 2.48 -26.59
CA VAL A 151 -1.59 2.34 -27.14
C VAL A 151 -0.71 3.42 -26.54
N VAL A 152 0.48 3.05 -26.10
CA VAL A 152 1.54 3.99 -25.71
C VAL A 152 2.61 3.98 -26.78
N THR A 153 2.91 5.14 -27.35
CA THR A 153 3.93 5.30 -28.39
C THR A 153 4.99 6.28 -27.93
N LYS A 154 6.26 6.01 -28.27
CA LYS A 154 7.35 6.99 -28.12
C LYS A 154 7.64 7.66 -29.45
N LYS A 155 7.54 8.98 -29.51
CA LYS A 155 7.82 9.80 -30.70
C LYS A 155 8.46 11.12 -30.32
N ALA A 156 9.46 11.57 -31.06
CA ALA A 156 10.24 12.78 -30.86
C ALA A 156 10.67 12.95 -29.38
N ASN A 157 11.20 11.89 -28.78
CA ASN A 157 11.62 11.86 -27.37
C ASN A 157 10.49 12.19 -26.35
N ALA A 158 9.24 11.94 -26.72
CA ALA A 158 8.06 12.09 -25.87
C ALA A 158 7.15 10.85 -25.94
N TYR A 159 6.41 10.62 -24.86
CA TYR A 159 5.44 9.52 -24.79
C TYR A 159 4.03 10.04 -25.05
N TYR A 160 3.25 9.26 -25.77
CA TYR A 160 1.88 9.57 -26.13
C TYR A 160 0.99 8.37 -25.79
N ILE A 161 -0.22 8.65 -25.34
CA ILE A 161 -1.28 7.65 -25.17
C ILE A 161 -2.37 7.90 -26.21
N LYS A 162 -2.87 6.83 -26.82
CA LYS A 162 -4.03 6.82 -27.71
C LYS A 162 -5.01 5.74 -27.29
N SER A 163 -6.26 6.11 -27.03
CA SER A 163 -7.39 5.20 -26.86
C SER A 163 -8.51 5.55 -27.85
N ARG A 164 -9.69 4.93 -27.73
CA ARG A 164 -10.87 5.29 -28.53
C ARG A 164 -11.27 6.77 -28.38
N THR A 165 -11.09 7.35 -27.20
CA THR A 165 -11.63 8.68 -26.84
C THR A 165 -10.58 9.77 -26.68
N ILE A 166 -9.30 9.40 -26.54
CA ILE A 166 -8.23 10.37 -26.27
C ILE A 166 -6.97 10.06 -27.07
N SER A 167 -6.28 11.13 -27.46
CA SER A 167 -4.91 11.08 -27.94
C SER A 167 -4.17 12.27 -27.32
N LYS A 168 -3.19 12.02 -26.44
CA LYS A 168 -2.44 13.09 -25.80
C LYS A 168 -0.99 12.72 -25.52
N LYS A 169 -0.16 13.74 -25.34
CA LYS A 169 1.19 13.61 -24.77
C LYS A 169 1.07 13.32 -23.27
N LEU A 170 1.86 12.35 -22.80
CA LEU A 170 1.97 12.01 -21.38
C LEU A 170 3.01 12.90 -20.70
N ASN A 171 2.68 13.43 -19.53
CA ASN A 171 3.68 13.96 -18.62
C ASN A 171 4.35 12.83 -17.81
N LYS A 172 5.43 13.15 -17.08
CA LYS A 172 6.18 12.15 -16.30
C LYS A 172 5.31 11.37 -15.33
N LYS A 173 4.44 12.04 -14.57
CA LYS A 173 3.55 11.39 -13.59
C LYS A 173 2.58 10.42 -14.25
N GLU A 174 2.01 10.80 -15.39
CA GLU A 174 1.10 9.94 -16.15
C GLU A 174 1.81 8.73 -16.74
N LEU A 175 3.03 8.92 -17.27
CA LEU A 175 3.86 7.82 -17.75
C LEU A 175 4.23 6.86 -16.61
N ASP A 176 4.64 7.39 -15.46
CA ASP A 176 5.00 6.60 -14.27
C ASP A 176 3.79 5.77 -13.78
N LEU A 177 2.56 6.28 -13.89
CA LEU A 177 1.34 5.53 -13.56
C LEU A 177 1.09 4.34 -14.50
N ILE A 178 1.37 4.50 -15.79
CA ILE A 178 1.24 3.41 -16.77
C ILE A 178 2.33 2.35 -16.53
N ILE A 179 3.58 2.79 -16.31
CA ILE A 179 4.69 1.88 -16.01
C ILE A 179 4.42 1.12 -14.71
N LYS A 180 3.94 1.81 -13.67
CA LYS A 180 3.54 1.18 -12.41
C LYS A 180 2.47 0.12 -12.64
N MET A 181 1.39 0.47 -13.36
CA MET A 181 0.31 -0.48 -13.66
C MET A 181 0.84 -1.70 -14.41
N GLU A 182 1.65 -1.51 -15.45
CA GLU A 182 2.27 -2.62 -16.20
C GLU A 182 3.13 -3.51 -15.31
N CYS A 183 3.95 -2.93 -14.43
CA CYS A 183 4.82 -3.69 -13.54
C CYS A 183 4.02 -4.42 -12.44
N GLU A 184 2.93 -3.83 -11.95
CA GLU A 184 2.07 -4.48 -10.95
C GLU A 184 1.33 -5.68 -11.51
N LEU A 185 1.08 -5.75 -12.83
CA LEU A 185 0.51 -6.95 -13.47
C LEU A 185 1.37 -8.20 -13.23
N ASP A 186 2.69 -8.06 -13.29
CA ASP A 186 3.66 -9.14 -13.02
C ASP A 186 3.67 -9.58 -11.53
N LEU A 187 3.01 -8.81 -10.64
CA LEU A 187 2.88 -9.10 -9.20
C LEU A 187 1.48 -9.61 -8.82
N LEU A 188 0.55 -9.65 -9.77
CA LEU A 188 -0.81 -10.10 -9.50
C LEU A 188 -0.83 -11.56 -9.07
N GLN A 189 -1.86 -11.88 -8.30
CA GLN A 189 -2.13 -13.22 -7.84
C GLN A 189 -3.52 -13.67 -8.24
N ASP A 190 -3.67 -14.98 -8.32
CA ASP A 190 -4.99 -15.58 -8.34
C ASP A 190 -5.74 -15.24 -7.06
N GLY A 191 -6.92 -14.65 -7.22
CA GLY A 191 -7.86 -14.42 -6.14
C GLY A 191 -9.12 -15.28 -6.26
N GLY A 192 -10.07 -15.03 -5.37
CA GLY A 192 -11.31 -15.80 -5.25
C GLY A 192 -12.56 -15.07 -5.71
N CYS A 193 -12.43 -13.96 -6.45
CA CYS A 193 -13.59 -13.20 -6.89
C CYS A 193 -14.39 -13.89 -8.01
N THR A 194 -15.66 -13.48 -8.08
CA THR A 194 -16.58 -13.79 -9.19
C THR A 194 -16.37 -12.87 -10.39
N THR A 195 -15.83 -11.67 -10.17
CA THR A 195 -15.30 -10.83 -11.25
C THR A 195 -13.93 -11.33 -11.65
N SER A 196 -13.68 -11.40 -12.95
CA SER A 196 -12.37 -11.68 -13.54
C SER A 196 -11.98 -10.52 -14.44
N ASP A 197 -10.80 -9.99 -14.18
CA ASP A 197 -10.17 -8.96 -14.98
C ASP A 197 -9.04 -9.61 -15.78
N TYR A 198 -9.06 -9.44 -17.10
CA TYR A 198 -8.10 -9.98 -18.04
C TYR A 198 -7.31 -8.85 -18.70
N TYR A 199 -6.00 -9.01 -18.79
CA TYR A 199 -5.09 -8.02 -19.33
C TYR A 199 -4.18 -8.63 -20.37
N VAL A 200 -3.93 -7.87 -21.43
CA VAL A 200 -2.95 -8.22 -22.44
C VAL A 200 -2.07 -7.03 -22.71
N VAL A 201 -0.75 -7.23 -22.66
CA VAL A 201 0.26 -6.21 -22.99
C VAL A 201 1.11 -6.71 -24.15
N LYS A 202 1.02 -6.03 -25.31
CA LYS A 202 1.72 -6.42 -26.54
C LYS A 202 2.82 -5.43 -26.90
N PHE A 203 3.98 -5.96 -27.27
CA PHE A 203 5.11 -5.21 -27.82
C PHE A 203 5.68 -5.94 -29.04
N GLY A 204 5.33 -5.47 -30.23
CA GLY A 204 5.70 -6.13 -31.49
C GLY A 204 5.12 -7.54 -31.57
N LYS A 205 5.98 -8.56 -31.54
CA LYS A 205 5.58 -9.98 -31.53
C LYS A 205 5.50 -10.59 -30.13
N ASN A 206 5.88 -9.85 -29.10
CA ASN A 206 5.85 -10.31 -27.72
C ASN A 206 4.52 -9.91 -27.07
N GLU A 207 4.00 -10.79 -26.23
CA GLU A 207 2.72 -10.62 -25.54
C GLU A 207 2.85 -11.16 -24.13
N LYS A 208 2.25 -10.46 -23.17
CA LYS A 208 2.06 -10.92 -21.80
C LYS A 208 0.57 -10.90 -21.48
N GLU A 209 0.08 -11.98 -20.88
CA GLU A 209 -1.31 -12.14 -20.48
C GLU A 209 -1.38 -12.26 -18.95
N PHE A 210 -2.38 -11.61 -18.35
CA PHE A 210 -2.56 -11.60 -16.90
C PHE A 210 -4.03 -11.73 -16.54
N HIS A 211 -4.29 -12.39 -15.42
CA HIS A 211 -5.62 -12.51 -14.84
C HIS A 211 -5.61 -11.96 -13.41
N ASP A 212 -6.45 -10.96 -13.13
CA ASP A 212 -6.73 -10.50 -11.77
C ASP A 212 -8.08 -11.04 -11.32
N ARG A 213 -8.06 -11.82 -10.25
CA ARG A 213 -9.26 -12.32 -9.56
C ARG A 213 -9.32 -11.87 -8.10
N THR A 214 -8.59 -10.81 -7.75
CA THR A 214 -8.50 -10.27 -6.39
C THR A 214 -9.59 -9.26 -6.07
N CYS A 215 -10.18 -8.61 -7.08
CA CYS A 215 -11.07 -7.43 -6.98
C CYS A 215 -10.46 -6.19 -6.28
N ALA A 216 -9.22 -6.26 -5.80
CA ALA A 216 -8.64 -5.26 -4.90
C ALA A 216 -7.62 -4.35 -5.60
N TRP A 217 -6.98 -4.82 -6.68
CA TRP A 217 -5.94 -4.06 -7.35
C TRP A 217 -6.49 -2.82 -8.05
N GLN A 218 -7.53 -3.01 -8.89
CA GLN A 218 -8.21 -1.95 -9.66
C GLN A 218 -7.24 -1.10 -10.52
N GLY A 219 -6.14 -1.69 -10.99
CA GLY A 219 -5.03 -0.97 -11.65
C GLY A 219 -5.47 -0.16 -12.86
N TRP A 220 -6.27 -0.75 -13.75
CA TRP A 220 -6.81 -0.07 -14.94
C TRP A 220 -7.62 1.17 -14.59
N THR A 221 -8.66 0.98 -13.77
CA THR A 221 -9.60 2.05 -13.39
C THR A 221 -8.89 3.17 -12.64
N ASN A 222 -7.98 2.83 -11.72
CA ASN A 222 -7.23 3.82 -10.95
C ASN A 222 -6.27 4.61 -11.85
N MET A 223 -5.55 3.93 -12.76
CA MET A 223 -4.66 4.58 -13.72
C MET A 223 -5.43 5.52 -14.65
N PHE A 224 -6.53 5.08 -15.26
CA PHE A 224 -7.35 5.91 -16.15
C PHE A 224 -7.91 7.15 -15.43
N LYS A 225 -8.41 6.97 -14.20
CA LYS A 225 -8.92 8.08 -13.38
C LYS A 225 -7.83 9.11 -13.07
N GLN A 226 -6.62 8.66 -12.73
CA GLN A 226 -5.49 9.54 -12.41
C GLN A 226 -4.91 10.25 -13.64
N ILE A 227 -4.96 9.64 -14.81
CA ILE A 227 -4.55 10.25 -16.09
C ILE A 227 -5.70 11.09 -16.68
N ASN A 228 -6.87 11.16 -16.01
CA ASN A 228 -8.06 11.88 -16.46
C ASN A 228 -8.54 11.42 -17.84
N ILE A 229 -8.60 10.10 -18.03
CA ILE A 229 -9.16 9.45 -19.22
C ILE A 229 -10.49 8.81 -18.79
N LYS A 230 -11.57 9.11 -19.52
CA LYS A 230 -12.84 8.41 -19.32
C LYS A 230 -12.68 6.97 -19.81
N SER A 231 -12.86 6.02 -18.91
CA SER A 231 -13.02 4.58 -19.19
C SER A 231 -14.32 4.33 -19.92
#